data_AF-A0A3E2CKV9-F1
#
_entry.id   AF-A0A3E2CKV9-F1
#
_cell.length_a   1.000
_cell.length_b   1.000
_cell.length_c   1.000
_cell.angle_alpha   90.00
_cell.angle_beta   90.00
_cell.angle_gamma   90.00
#
_symmetry.space_group_name_H-M   'P 1'
#
loop_
_entity.id
_entity.type
_entity.pdbx_description
1 polymer ?
#
loop_
_entity_poly.entity_id
_entity_poly.type
_entity_poly.pdbx_seq_one_letter_code
_entity_poly.pdbx_strand_id
1 'polypeptide(L)'
;HEYGAEGVGLFRTEFLFIGNEQPPSIEEQTESYTELLSQFEGKKVVIRLLDAGADKPLSFLTPEDEPNPALGLRGLRTLRQHMDVLDGQLEALSRADAVTNADLWVMAPMVSDEHEAAYFVKLG
;
A
#
# COMPACT_ATOMS: atom_id res chain seq x y z
N HIS A 1 -17.48 0.47 -16.86
CA HIS A 1 -17.66 0.08 -15.45
C HIS A 1 -19.13 -0.25 -15.21
N GLU A 2 -19.44 -1.54 -15.07
CA GLU A 2 -20.78 -2.15 -15.03
C GLU A 2 -21.73 -1.56 -13.95
N TYR A 3 -21.16 -0.90 -12.94
CA TYR A 3 -21.89 -0.33 -11.79
C TYR A 3 -21.75 1.19 -11.64
N GLY A 4 -21.18 1.90 -12.63
CA GLY A 4 -21.18 3.37 -12.65
C GLY A 4 -20.27 4.06 -11.61
N ALA A 5 -19.23 3.40 -11.12
CA ALA A 5 -18.30 4.01 -10.13
C ALA A 5 -17.61 5.28 -10.67
N GLU A 6 -17.60 6.33 -9.84
CA GLU A 6 -16.99 7.64 -10.13
C GLU A 6 -15.48 7.69 -9.81
N GLY A 7 -14.95 6.65 -9.17
CA GLY A 7 -13.56 6.49 -8.78
C GLY A 7 -13.40 5.31 -7.83
N VAL A 8 -12.21 5.18 -7.22
CA VAL A 8 -11.92 4.17 -6.19
C VAL A 8 -11.66 4.87 -4.86
N GLY A 9 -12.59 4.75 -3.92
CA GLY A 9 -12.45 5.37 -2.59
C GLY A 9 -11.47 4.66 -1.66
N LEU A 10 -11.14 3.39 -1.94
CA LEU A 10 -10.13 2.63 -1.22
C LEU A 10 -9.72 1.40 -2.03
N PHE A 11 -8.47 1.39 -2.48
CA PHE A 11 -7.81 0.23 -3.06
C PHE A 11 -6.85 -0.37 -2.03
N ARG A 12 -7.01 -1.67 -1.79
CA ARG A 12 -6.30 -2.46 -0.79
C ARG A 12 -5.16 -3.19 -1.48
N THR A 13 -3.91 -2.97 -1.10
CA THR A 13 -2.75 -3.51 -1.83
C THR A 13 -2.34 -4.91 -1.40
N GLU A 14 -2.96 -5.49 -0.36
CA GLU A 14 -2.52 -6.76 0.23
C GLU A 14 -2.47 -7.91 -0.78
N PHE A 15 -3.32 -7.90 -1.81
CA PHE A 15 -3.32 -8.94 -2.84
C PHE A 15 -2.02 -9.00 -3.66
N LEU A 16 -1.25 -7.91 -3.74
CA LEU A 16 0.06 -7.89 -4.40
C LEU A 16 1.15 -8.60 -3.57
N PHE A 17 0.92 -8.73 -2.26
CA PHE A 17 1.91 -9.22 -1.31
C PHE A 17 1.58 -10.61 -0.77
N ILE A 18 0.30 -10.96 -0.66
CA ILE A 18 -0.16 -12.24 -0.12
C ILE A 18 0.30 -13.40 -1.01
N GLY A 19 0.95 -14.38 -0.39
CA GLY A 19 1.39 -15.62 -1.05
C GLY A 19 2.80 -15.57 -1.61
N ASN A 20 3.46 -14.41 -1.58
CA ASN A 20 4.85 -14.28 -2.00
C ASN A 20 5.80 -14.65 -0.86
N GLU A 21 6.92 -15.28 -1.20
CA GLU A 21 8.00 -15.56 -0.23
C GLU A 21 8.82 -14.30 0.12
N GLN A 22 8.80 -13.30 -0.78
CA GLN A 22 9.53 -12.03 -0.69
C GLN A 22 8.60 -10.87 -1.11
N PRO A 23 8.90 -9.62 -0.75
CA PRO A 23 8.18 -8.47 -1.28
C PRO A 23 8.21 -8.46 -2.82
N PRO A 24 7.10 -8.15 -3.51
CA PRO A 24 7.11 -7.93 -4.95
C PRO A 24 8.05 -6.77 -5.29
N SER A 25 8.78 -6.92 -6.39
CA SER A 25 9.70 -5.90 -6.89
C SER A 25 8.99 -4.58 -7.21
N ILE A 26 9.75 -3.49 -7.28
CA ILE A 26 9.23 -2.17 -7.67
C ILE A 26 8.61 -2.26 -9.06
N GLU A 27 9.22 -3.03 -9.97
CA GLU A 27 8.73 -3.25 -11.33
C GLU A 27 7.37 -3.96 -11.37
N GLU A 28 7.20 -5.07 -10.64
CA GLU A 28 5.93 -5.81 -10.55
C GLU A 28 4.81 -4.96 -9.95
N GLN A 29 5.15 -4.19 -8.90
CA GLN A 29 4.22 -3.24 -8.30
C GLN A 29 3.84 -2.12 -9.26
N THR A 30 4.82 -1.55 -9.97
CA THR A 30 4.61 -0.46 -10.95
C THR A 30 3.68 -0.92 -12.07
N GLU A 31 3.90 -2.12 -12.62
CA GLU A 31 3.06 -2.70 -13.66
C GLU A 31 1.60 -2.84 -13.17
N SER A 32 1.43 -3.43 -11.98
CA SER A 32 0.11 -3.63 -11.38
C SER A 32 -0.63 -2.31 -11.09
N TYR A 33 0.08 -1.31 -10.54
CA TYR A 33 -0.52 0.00 -10.27
C TYR A 33 -0.81 0.77 -11.56
N THR A 34 0.04 0.66 -12.58
CA THR A 34 -0.18 1.30 -13.89
C THR A 34 -1.41 0.74 -14.55
N GLU A 35 -1.57 -0.60 -14.56
CA GLU A 35 -2.76 -1.25 -15.09
C GLU A 35 -4.02 -0.77 -14.37
N LEU A 36 -3.99 -0.75 -13.04
CA LEU A 36 -5.10 -0.25 -12.23
C LEU A 36 -5.45 1.20 -12.57
N LEU A 37 -4.49 2.12 -12.48
CA LEU A 37 -4.72 3.56 -12.64
C LEU A 37 -5.19 3.90 -14.07
N SER A 38 -4.71 3.18 -15.08
CA SER A 38 -5.15 3.35 -16.48
C SER A 38 -6.63 3.06 -16.69
N GLN A 39 -7.28 2.25 -15.83
CA GLN A 39 -8.73 2.01 -15.89
C GLN A 39 -9.58 3.15 -15.31
N PHE A 40 -8.94 4.16 -14.73
CA PHE A 40 -9.55 5.27 -13.99
C PHE A 40 -9.01 6.64 -14.44
N GLU A 41 -8.71 6.82 -15.73
CA GLU A 41 -8.29 8.12 -16.26
C GLU A 41 -9.23 9.26 -15.86
N GLY A 42 -8.67 10.34 -15.32
CA GLY A 42 -9.37 11.52 -14.84
C GLY A 42 -10.20 11.30 -13.57
N LYS A 43 -10.13 10.13 -12.94
CA LYS A 43 -10.87 9.78 -11.73
C LYS A 43 -9.94 9.58 -10.54
N LYS A 44 -10.48 9.85 -9.35
CA LYS A 44 -9.77 9.65 -8.09
C LYS A 44 -9.58 8.16 -7.79
N VAL A 45 -8.36 7.77 -7.44
CA VAL A 45 -8.00 6.42 -6.96
C VAL A 45 -7.21 6.55 -5.66
N VAL A 46 -7.81 6.14 -4.55
CA VAL A 46 -7.15 6.12 -3.24
C VAL A 46 -6.51 4.76 -3.02
N ILE A 47 -5.18 4.68 -3.03
CA ILE A 47 -4.43 3.47 -2.69
C ILE A 47 -4.02 3.52 -1.22
N ARG A 48 -4.44 2.52 -0.46
CA ARG A 48 -3.93 2.29 0.89
C ARG A 48 -2.67 1.46 0.81
N LEU A 49 -1.57 1.96 1.38
CA LEU A 49 -0.35 1.18 1.51
C LEU A 49 -0.58 -0.13 2.26
N LEU A 50 0.36 -1.05 2.12
CA LEU A 50 0.24 -2.39 2.67
C LEU A 50 -0.09 -2.38 4.17
N ASP A 51 -1.27 -2.89 4.52
CA ASP A 51 -1.69 -3.06 5.91
C ASP A 51 -1.22 -4.43 6.42
N ALA A 52 0.10 -4.54 6.64
CA ALA A 52 0.72 -5.78 7.08
C ALA A 52 0.31 -6.15 8.52
N GLY A 53 0.15 -7.45 8.75
CA GLY A 53 -0.12 -8.03 10.07
C GLY A 53 -1.58 -8.40 10.35
N ALA A 54 -2.54 -8.07 9.48
CA ALA A 54 -3.90 -8.63 9.51
C ALA A 54 -3.92 -10.16 9.29
N ASP A 55 -5.09 -10.82 9.28
CA ASP A 55 -5.36 -12.28 9.32
C ASP A 55 -4.55 -13.22 8.38
N LYS A 56 -3.61 -12.70 7.58
CA LYS A 56 -2.70 -13.45 6.72
C LYS A 56 -1.24 -13.04 7.02
N PRO A 57 -0.43 -13.90 7.64
CA PRO A 57 0.98 -13.61 7.90
C PRO A 57 1.73 -13.44 6.57
N LEU A 58 2.46 -12.34 6.44
CA LEU A 58 3.44 -12.15 5.37
C LEU A 58 4.80 -12.56 5.95
N SER A 59 5.36 -13.66 5.42
CA SER A 59 6.59 -14.29 5.94
C SER A 59 7.78 -13.33 6.01
N PHE A 60 7.80 -12.30 5.15
CA PHE A 60 8.85 -11.29 5.08
C PHE A 60 8.60 -10.05 5.96
N LEU A 61 7.44 -9.91 6.61
CA LEU A 61 7.07 -8.75 7.46
C LEU A 61 6.65 -9.09 8.88
N THR A 62 6.23 -10.32 9.16
CA THR A 62 5.59 -10.66 10.44
C THR A 62 6.46 -11.66 11.21
N PRO A 63 6.93 -11.34 12.43
CA PRO A 63 7.56 -12.32 13.30
C PRO A 63 6.56 -13.44 13.65
N GLU A 64 7.00 -14.70 13.61
CA GLU A 64 6.11 -15.87 13.84
C GLU A 64 5.50 -15.92 15.24
N ASP A 65 6.10 -15.25 16.24
CA ASP A 65 5.80 -15.42 17.67
C ASP A 65 5.04 -14.25 18.34
N GLU A 66 4.32 -13.40 17.60
CA GLU A 66 3.61 -12.27 18.22
C GLU A 66 2.32 -12.72 18.96
N PRO A 67 2.21 -12.53 20.30
CA PRO A 67 1.13 -13.12 21.10
C PRO A 67 -0.24 -12.50 20.84
N ASN A 68 -0.31 -11.28 20.30
CA ASN A 68 -1.55 -10.68 19.80
C ASN A 68 -1.28 -9.80 18.58
N PRO A 69 -1.44 -10.36 17.37
CA PRO A 69 -1.24 -9.62 16.13
C PRO A 69 -2.08 -8.33 16.07
N ALA A 70 -3.33 -8.34 16.56
CA ALA A 70 -4.24 -7.19 16.45
C ALA A 70 -3.85 -5.96 17.27
N LEU A 71 -3.05 -6.14 18.33
CA LEU A 71 -2.49 -5.05 19.14
C LEU A 71 -0.98 -4.90 18.94
N GLY A 72 -0.42 -5.64 17.98
CA GLY A 72 0.99 -5.77 17.69
C GLY A 72 1.52 -4.77 16.65
N LEU A 73 2.64 -5.12 16.04
CA LEU A 73 3.22 -4.40 14.91
C LEU A 73 2.36 -4.61 13.66
N ARG A 74 1.56 -3.59 13.31
CA ARG A 74 0.70 -3.57 12.12
C ARG A 74 0.77 -2.27 11.33
N GLY A 75 0.30 -2.34 10.07
CA GLY A 75 0.11 -1.19 9.20
C GLY A 75 1.37 -0.34 9.06
N LEU A 76 1.25 0.99 9.24
CA LEU A 76 2.38 1.91 9.09
C LEU A 76 3.55 1.58 10.05
N ARG A 77 3.28 1.04 11.24
CA ARG A 77 4.35 0.72 12.20
C ARG A 77 5.24 -0.42 11.71
N THR A 78 4.65 -1.44 11.09
CA THR A 78 5.40 -2.52 10.43
C THR A 78 6.17 -1.98 9.24
N LEU A 79 5.52 -1.21 8.37
CA LEU A 79 6.17 -0.61 7.21
C LEU A 79 7.37 0.28 7.59
N ARG A 80 7.30 0.99 8.71
CA ARG A 80 8.42 1.78 9.25
C ARG A 80 9.62 0.95 9.69
N GLN A 81 9.42 -0.31 10.06
CA GLN A 81 10.50 -1.25 10.38
C GLN A 81 11.06 -1.95 9.14
N HIS A 82 10.27 -1.98 8.06
CA HIS A 82 10.58 -2.60 6.78
C HIS A 82 10.60 -1.53 5.67
N MET A 83 11.53 -0.59 5.80
CA MET A 83 11.62 0.58 4.93
C MET A 83 11.81 0.21 3.46
N ASP A 84 12.44 -0.93 3.16
CA ASP A 84 12.56 -1.47 1.80
C ASP A 84 11.19 -1.73 1.15
N VAL A 85 10.23 -2.25 1.91
CA VAL A 85 8.86 -2.49 1.44
C VAL A 85 8.09 -1.19 1.30
N LEU A 86 8.25 -0.27 2.27
CA LEU A 86 7.60 1.04 2.25
C LEU A 86 8.08 1.90 1.07
N ASP A 87 9.40 2.09 0.96
CA ASP A 87 10.02 2.90 -0.08
C ASP A 87 9.77 2.28 -1.46
N GLY A 88 9.88 0.95 -1.59
CA GLY A 88 9.58 0.25 -2.83
C GLY A 88 8.13 0.42 -3.29
N GLN A 89 7.16 0.40 -2.36
CA GLN A 89 5.75 0.63 -2.67
C GLN A 89 5.48 2.07 -3.08
N LEU A 90 6.06 3.05 -2.37
CA LEU A 90 5.93 4.47 -2.70
C LEU A 90 6.58 4.80 -4.05
N GLU A 91 7.75 4.25 -4.34
CA GLU A 91 8.42 4.42 -5.62
C GLU A 91 7.61 3.82 -6.77
N ALA A 92 7.06 2.61 -6.60
CA ALA A 92 6.21 1.99 -7.61
C ALA A 92 4.94 2.82 -7.90
N LEU A 93 4.32 3.38 -6.87
CA LEU A 93 3.16 4.27 -7.01
C LEU A 93 3.53 5.56 -7.75
N SER A 94 4.66 6.18 -7.41
CA SER A 94 5.15 7.38 -8.10
C SER A 94 5.46 7.10 -9.57
N ARG A 95 6.08 5.96 -9.89
CA ARG A 95 6.34 5.55 -11.29
C ARG A 95 5.05 5.35 -12.08
N ALA A 96 4.03 4.73 -11.47
CA ALA A 96 2.73 4.51 -12.10
C ALA A 96 1.93 5.82 -12.31
N ASP A 97 1.97 6.73 -11.33
CA ASP A 97 1.36 8.06 -11.43
C ASP A 97 1.96 8.86 -12.60
N ALA A 98 3.28 8.82 -12.75
CA ALA A 98 3.99 9.55 -13.80
C ALA A 98 3.63 9.13 -15.23
N VAL A 99 3.03 7.95 -15.42
CA VAL A 99 2.66 7.40 -16.73
C VAL A 99 1.15 7.21 -16.93
N THR A 100 0.33 7.58 -15.94
CA THR A 100 -1.13 7.51 -16.01
C THR A 100 -1.76 8.88 -15.74
N ASN A 101 -3.07 8.98 -15.92
CA ASN A 101 -3.80 10.24 -15.76
C ASN A 101 -4.93 10.13 -14.72
N ALA A 102 -4.83 9.17 -13.79
CA ALA A 102 -5.73 9.08 -12.64
C ALA A 102 -5.35 10.13 -11.59
N ASP A 103 -6.29 10.57 -10.76
CA ASP A 103 -6.01 11.39 -9.58
C ASP A 103 -5.62 10.44 -8.43
N LEU A 104 -4.32 10.09 -8.37
CA LEU A 104 -3.79 9.17 -7.38
C LEU A 104 -3.70 9.82 -5.99
N TRP A 105 -4.24 9.12 -4.99
CA TRP A 105 -4.11 9.47 -3.59
C TRP A 105 -3.53 8.29 -2.82
N VAL A 106 -2.56 8.54 -1.94
CA VAL A 106 -1.94 7.50 -1.11
C VAL A 106 -2.38 7.67 0.34
N MET A 107 -2.77 6.56 0.98
CA MET A 107 -3.25 6.50 2.36
C MET A 107 -2.38 5.55 3.19
N ALA A 108 -1.87 6.03 4.32
CA ALA A 108 -1.22 5.16 5.30
C ALA A 108 -2.24 4.35 6.12
N PRO A 109 -2.01 3.04 6.33
CA PRO A 109 -2.83 2.24 7.23
C PRO A 109 -2.46 2.48 8.71
N MET A 110 -3.46 2.39 9.60
CA MET A 110 -3.27 2.32 11.06
C MET A 110 -2.54 3.51 11.71
N VAL A 111 -2.64 4.72 11.12
CA VAL A 111 -2.16 5.95 11.76
C VAL A 111 -2.94 6.20 13.06
N SER A 112 -2.21 6.34 14.17
CA SER A 112 -2.77 6.40 15.52
C SER A 112 -2.58 7.74 16.23
N ASP A 113 -1.59 8.53 15.80
CA ASP A 113 -1.29 9.85 16.35
C ASP A 113 -0.81 10.84 15.28
N GLU A 114 -0.69 12.11 15.66
CA GLU A 114 -0.24 13.19 14.79
C GLU A 114 1.23 13.05 14.34
N HIS A 115 2.06 12.37 15.12
CA HIS A 115 3.47 12.17 14.77
C HIS A 115 3.62 11.15 13.65
N GLU A 116 2.83 10.07 13.67
CA GLU A 116 2.75 9.09 12.59
C GLU A 116 2.19 9.73 11.31
N ALA A 117 1.16 10.58 11.43
CA ALA A 117 0.63 11.33 10.29
C ALA A 117 1.69 12.27 9.69
N ALA A 118 2.37 13.05 10.53
CA ALA A 118 3.42 13.98 10.10
C ALA A 118 4.65 13.25 9.54
N TYR A 119 4.96 12.06 10.04
CA TYR A 119 5.99 11.20 9.47
C TYR A 119 5.60 10.75 8.06
N PHE A 120 4.38 10.24 7.88
CA PHE A 120 3.93 9.72 6.59
C PHE A 120 3.91 10.79 5.49
N VAL A 121 3.42 11.99 5.81
CA VAL A 121 3.38 13.12 4.87
C VAL A 121 4.78 13.54 4.38
N LYS A 122 5.84 13.27 5.15
CA LYS A 122 7.22 13.59 4.75
C LYS A 122 7.86 12.57 3.80
N LEU A 123 7.21 11.43 3.58
CA LEU A 123 7.71 10.38 2.69
C LEU A 123 7.30 10.60 1.22
N GLY A 124 6.25 11.40 0.97
CA GLY A 124 5.83 11.85 -0.35
C GLY A 124 6.26 13.29 -0.62
#